data_AF-A0A927SRX1-F1
#
_entry.id   AF-A0A927SRX1-F1
#
_cell.length_a   1.000
_cell.length_b   1.000
_cell.length_c   1.000
_cell.angle_alpha   90.00
_cell.angle_beta   90.00
_cell.angle_gamma   90.00
#
_symmetry.space_group_name_H-M   'P 1'
#
loop_
_entity.id
_entity.type
_entity.pdbx_description
1 polymer ?
#
loop_
_entity_poly.entity_id
_entity_poly.type
_entity_poly.pdbx_seq_one_letter_code
_entity_poly.pdbx_strand_id
1 'polypeptide(L)'
;MPTKELISNLTAGLSEWLVYCAIAVVTLIGICKCIYPMLRNASLLNRAVVKLEKTTAAGERPAWREPRFLGRALRSQWQQFLLNAGQLDIRGMACDTRDYINEETAIDQPGHAQLAELIPSLLTSLGILGTFLGLMEGLTSVDFSNAEGTLTSIPTLLGGMRFAFATSVAGIACSLAFNMGNRIASGHALRALNNFEEAFYELAMPRPLDADVQLLCSKQDEEERMNRMAQTIGSQVASALEVSLSQTFTPMTRTMDSFMRGATVEQAEAMRSVVNQFFQQMNASLNGQLTAISDAMSIVNQGQLQTQKNLQSTLNMTQNMNENARTMQLVSGEISTNLKEICQRLDQQVADQQNRLENAEQATQDLHQQLISLSASLSRMQSAVDKLTGDLEGPEQE
;
A
#
# COMPACT_ATOMS: atom_id res chain seq x y z
N MET A 1 58.10 31.54 11.22
CA MET A 1 56.99 30.95 11.99
C MET A 1 55.58 31.52 11.72
N PRO A 2 55.30 32.50 10.82
CA PRO A 2 53.92 32.98 10.62
C PRO A 2 53.05 32.06 9.74
N THR A 3 53.64 31.12 8.99
CA THR A 3 52.90 30.25 8.07
C THR A 3 52.13 29.14 8.77
N LYS A 4 52.61 28.62 9.91
CA LYS A 4 51.94 27.53 10.64
C LYS A 4 50.68 28.02 11.37
N GLU A 5 50.74 29.18 12.01
CA GLU A 5 49.57 29.81 12.63
C GLU A 5 48.52 30.25 11.59
N LEU A 6 48.97 30.73 10.42
CA LEU A 6 48.05 31.13 9.37
C LEU A 6 47.32 29.91 8.77
N ILE A 7 48.01 28.77 8.63
CA ILE A 7 47.41 27.52 8.17
C ILE A 7 46.45 26.96 9.22
N SER A 8 46.81 26.95 10.51
CA SER A 8 45.91 26.46 11.58
C SER A 8 44.63 27.31 11.68
N ASN A 9 44.76 28.63 11.60
CA ASN A 9 43.61 29.55 11.65
C ASN A 9 42.74 29.46 10.38
N LEU A 10 43.33 29.15 9.22
CA LEU A 10 42.55 28.88 8.00
C LEU A 10 41.81 27.55 8.08
N THR A 11 42.46 26.50 8.60
CA THR A 11 41.84 25.16 8.71
C THR A 11 40.70 25.16 9.72
N ALA A 12 40.87 25.88 10.84
CA ALA A 12 39.85 26.16 11.85
C ALA A 12 38.57 26.77 11.25
N GLY A 13 38.72 27.92 10.58
CA GLY A 13 37.58 28.57 9.93
C GLY A 13 36.93 27.69 8.84
N LEU A 14 37.73 26.89 8.12
CA LEU A 14 37.21 25.96 7.11
C LEU A 14 36.32 24.85 7.72
N SER A 15 36.70 24.28 8.86
CA SER A 15 35.85 23.29 9.55
C SER A 15 34.55 23.90 10.06
N GLU A 16 34.58 25.14 10.56
CA GLU A 16 33.36 25.82 11.02
C GLU A 16 32.35 26.00 9.88
N TRP A 17 32.81 26.57 8.77
CA TRP A 17 31.98 26.80 7.59
C TRP A 17 31.43 25.49 7.01
N LEU A 18 32.22 24.42 7.02
CA LEU A 18 31.80 23.12 6.50
C LEU A 18 30.59 22.55 7.24
N VAL A 19 30.57 22.62 8.58
CA VAL A 19 29.45 22.10 9.39
C VAL A 19 28.18 22.90 9.12
N TYR A 20 28.26 24.24 9.10
CA TYR A 20 27.09 25.08 8.80
C TYR A 20 26.59 24.88 7.38
N CYS A 21 27.49 24.76 6.40
CA CYS A 21 27.13 24.42 5.02
C CYS A 21 26.44 23.06 4.95
N ALA A 22 26.91 22.04 5.67
CA ALA A 22 26.28 20.72 5.71
C ALA A 22 24.86 20.79 6.29
N ILE A 23 24.67 21.49 7.43
CA ILE A 23 23.34 21.70 8.04
C ILE A 23 22.41 22.44 7.06
N ALA A 24 22.90 23.49 6.40
CA ALA A 24 22.11 24.26 5.43
C ALA A 24 21.72 23.42 4.21
N VAL A 25 22.64 22.62 3.67
CA VAL A 25 22.40 21.73 2.53
C VAL A 25 21.37 20.67 2.87
N VAL A 26 21.50 19.99 4.02
CA VAL A 26 20.54 18.97 4.46
C VAL A 26 19.15 19.58 4.68
N THR A 27 19.08 20.76 5.30
CA THR A 27 17.82 21.49 5.51
C THR A 27 17.17 21.87 4.18
N LEU A 28 17.96 22.38 3.23
CA LEU A 28 17.46 22.79 1.92
C LEU A 28 16.99 21.59 1.09
N ILE A 29 17.73 20.47 1.12
CA ILE A 29 17.29 19.21 0.50
C ILE A 29 15.94 18.78 1.09
N GLY A 30 15.79 18.83 2.41
CA GLY A 30 14.52 18.50 3.07
C GLY A 30 13.37 19.40 2.64
N ILE A 31 13.58 20.71 2.62
CA ILE A 31 12.54 21.65 2.20
C ILE A 31 12.16 21.42 0.72
N CYS A 32 13.15 21.29 -0.16
CA CYS A 32 12.93 21.16 -1.60
C CYS A 32 12.36 19.80 -2.00
N LYS A 33 12.75 18.71 -1.33
CA LYS A 33 12.32 17.34 -1.70
C LYS A 33 11.17 16.79 -0.88
N CYS A 34 10.97 17.22 0.36
CA CYS A 34 9.88 16.72 1.19
C CYS A 34 8.74 17.72 1.24
N ILE A 35 9.00 18.94 1.72
CA ILE A 35 7.94 19.92 2.01
C ILE A 35 7.34 20.54 0.74
N TYR A 36 8.19 21.01 -0.18
CA TYR A 36 7.74 21.72 -1.37
C TYR A 36 6.80 20.89 -2.29
N PRO A 37 7.10 19.60 -2.59
CA PRO A 37 6.21 18.78 -3.41
C PRO A 37 4.83 18.57 -2.78
N MET A 38 4.76 18.38 -1.47
CA MET A 38 3.49 18.21 -0.74
C MET A 38 2.64 19.48 -0.80
N LEU A 39 3.24 20.64 -0.54
CA LEU A 39 2.56 21.94 -0.65
C LEU A 39 2.11 22.23 -2.09
N ARG A 40 2.93 21.86 -3.08
CA ARG A 40 2.59 21.99 -4.50
C ARG A 40 1.37 21.13 -4.85
N ASN A 41 1.32 19.88 -4.42
CA ASN A 41 0.18 18.99 -4.65
C ASN A 41 -1.08 19.50 -3.96
N ALA A 42 -0.97 19.98 -2.72
CA ALA A 42 -2.08 20.62 -2.00
C ALA A 42 -2.65 21.82 -2.78
N SER A 43 -1.79 22.66 -3.34
CA SER A 43 -2.21 23.79 -4.19
C SER A 43 -2.91 23.32 -5.47
N LEU A 44 -2.45 22.23 -6.09
CA LEU A 44 -3.09 21.65 -7.28
C LEU A 44 -4.49 21.10 -6.96
N LEU A 45 -4.65 20.42 -5.84
CA LEU A 45 -5.94 19.89 -5.37
C LEU A 45 -6.93 21.03 -5.08
N ASN A 46 -6.50 22.06 -4.33
CA ASN A 46 -7.34 23.23 -4.07
C ASN A 46 -7.73 23.98 -5.37
N ARG A 47 -6.82 24.07 -6.35
CA ARG A 47 -7.15 24.63 -7.67
C ARG A 47 -8.16 23.77 -8.43
N ALA A 48 -8.08 22.45 -8.29
CA ALA A 48 -9.04 21.53 -8.90
C ALA A 48 -10.43 21.70 -8.31
N VAL A 49 -10.55 21.88 -6.98
CA VAL A 49 -11.82 22.22 -6.29
C VAL A 49 -12.43 23.49 -6.86
N VAL A 50 -11.67 24.59 -6.88
CA VAL A 50 -12.16 25.87 -7.41
C VAL A 50 -12.57 25.75 -8.88
N LYS A 51 -11.82 24.99 -9.69
CA LYS A 51 -12.16 24.74 -11.09
C LYS A 51 -13.47 23.95 -11.20
N LEU A 52 -13.66 22.95 -10.34
CA LEU A 52 -14.85 22.11 -10.30
C LEU A 52 -16.10 22.95 -9.98
N GLU A 53 -16.08 23.67 -8.85
CA GLU A 53 -17.16 24.56 -8.41
C GLU A 53 -17.55 25.56 -9.52
N LYS A 54 -16.55 26.20 -10.13
CA LYS A 54 -16.78 27.18 -11.18
C LYS A 54 -17.42 26.56 -12.43
N THR A 55 -16.95 25.38 -12.86
CA THR A 55 -17.51 24.72 -14.05
C THR A 55 -18.92 24.20 -13.83
N THR A 56 -19.21 23.70 -12.62
CA THR A 56 -20.55 23.26 -12.25
C THR A 56 -21.52 24.43 -12.15
N ALA A 57 -21.11 25.54 -11.54
CA ALA A 57 -21.91 26.76 -11.45
C ALA A 57 -22.19 27.40 -12.83
N ALA A 58 -21.24 27.29 -13.78
CA ALA A 58 -21.41 27.80 -15.13
C ALA A 58 -22.24 26.88 -16.04
N GLY A 59 -22.58 25.65 -15.60
CA GLY A 59 -23.26 24.66 -16.42
C GLY A 59 -22.42 24.19 -17.62
N GLU A 60 -21.09 24.37 -17.56
CA GLU A 60 -20.16 24.01 -18.62
C GLU A 60 -19.87 22.50 -18.62
N ARG A 61 -19.14 22.03 -19.64
CA ARG A 61 -18.69 20.64 -19.67
C ARG A 61 -17.83 20.33 -18.43
N PRO A 62 -17.97 19.15 -17.83
CA PRO A 62 -17.25 18.79 -16.62
C PRO A 62 -15.73 18.81 -16.85
N ALA A 63 -15.06 19.81 -16.27
CA ALA A 63 -13.62 20.01 -16.40
C ALA A 63 -12.78 18.86 -15.84
N TRP A 64 -13.36 18.05 -14.97
CA TRP A 64 -12.71 16.89 -14.36
C TRP A 64 -12.43 15.76 -15.35
N ARG A 65 -13.15 15.70 -16.47
CA ARG A 65 -12.92 14.70 -17.54
C ARG A 65 -11.62 14.94 -18.32
N GLU A 66 -10.96 16.08 -18.09
CA GLU A 66 -9.68 16.38 -18.73
C GLU A 66 -8.52 15.63 -18.03
N PRO A 67 -7.62 14.96 -18.77
CA PRO A 67 -6.47 14.28 -18.17
C PRO A 67 -5.51 15.20 -17.39
N ARG A 68 -5.59 16.52 -17.62
CA ARG A 68 -4.73 17.53 -16.99
C ARG A 68 -5.40 18.26 -15.82
N PHE A 69 -6.57 17.80 -15.39
CA PHE A 69 -7.38 18.46 -14.36
C PHE A 69 -6.62 18.66 -13.04
N LEU A 70 -6.00 17.60 -12.51
CA LEU A 70 -5.20 17.65 -11.27
C LEU A 70 -3.75 18.17 -11.47
N GLY A 71 -3.44 18.70 -12.65
CA GLY A 71 -2.09 19.16 -12.97
C GLY A 71 -1.12 18.04 -13.34
N ARG A 72 0.15 18.40 -13.61
CA ARG A 72 1.16 17.46 -14.15
C ARG A 72 1.60 16.38 -13.16
N ALA A 73 1.59 16.68 -11.86
CA ALA A 73 2.09 15.77 -10.83
C ALA A 73 1.17 14.54 -10.65
N LEU A 74 -0.14 14.78 -10.57
CA LEU A 74 -1.15 13.73 -10.38
C LEU A 74 -1.76 13.22 -11.69
N ARG A 75 -1.25 13.66 -12.85
CA ARG A 75 -1.79 13.33 -14.17
C ARG A 75 -1.87 11.82 -14.42
N SER A 76 -0.83 11.07 -14.06
CA SER A 76 -0.79 9.64 -14.33
C SER A 76 -1.91 8.91 -13.60
N GLN A 77 -2.03 9.18 -12.29
CA GLN A 77 -3.07 8.59 -11.43
C GLN A 77 -4.47 9.03 -11.88
N TRP A 78 -4.63 10.32 -12.20
CA TRP A 78 -5.90 10.83 -12.71
C TRP A 78 -6.31 10.20 -14.04
N GLN A 79 -5.35 9.96 -14.94
CA GLN A 79 -5.64 9.32 -16.22
C GLN A 79 -6.03 7.85 -16.03
N GLN A 80 -5.40 7.12 -15.11
CA GLN A 80 -5.78 5.75 -14.77
C GLN A 80 -7.20 5.70 -14.19
N PHE A 81 -7.51 6.62 -13.27
CA PHE A 81 -8.86 6.78 -12.75
C PHE A 81 -9.89 7.02 -13.87
N LEU A 82 -9.65 7.98 -14.77
CA LEU A 82 -10.59 8.28 -15.86
C LEU A 82 -10.81 7.08 -16.80
N LEU A 83 -9.77 6.30 -17.09
CA LEU A 83 -9.86 5.11 -17.92
C LEU A 83 -10.70 4.02 -17.23
N ASN A 84 -10.44 3.76 -15.96
CA ASN A 84 -11.11 2.72 -15.20
C ASN A 84 -12.55 3.12 -14.86
N ALA A 85 -12.79 4.38 -14.48
CA ALA A 85 -14.13 4.92 -14.29
C ALA A 85 -14.98 4.77 -15.57
N GLY A 86 -14.43 5.06 -16.75
CA GLY A 86 -15.13 4.85 -18.02
C GLY A 86 -15.46 3.38 -18.31
N GLN A 87 -14.57 2.45 -17.98
CA GLN A 87 -14.82 1.00 -18.17
C GLN A 87 -15.84 0.44 -17.17
N LEU A 88 -15.79 0.92 -15.92
CA LEU A 88 -16.66 0.47 -14.84
C LEU A 88 -18.07 1.05 -15.00
N ASP A 89 -18.20 2.28 -15.50
CA ASP A 89 -19.48 2.90 -15.85
C ASP A 89 -20.24 2.07 -16.90
N ILE A 90 -19.55 1.58 -17.94
CA ILE A 90 -20.14 0.67 -18.96
C ILE A 90 -20.68 -0.63 -18.33
N ARG A 91 -20.11 -1.05 -17.19
CA ARG A 91 -20.49 -2.28 -16.48
C ARG A 91 -21.44 -2.01 -15.31
N GLY A 92 -21.85 -0.76 -15.07
CA GLY A 92 -22.68 -0.37 -13.92
C GLY A 92 -21.99 -0.56 -12.57
N MET A 93 -20.65 -0.56 -12.54
CA MET A 93 -19.86 -0.66 -11.31
C MET A 93 -19.34 0.72 -10.90
N ALA A 94 -19.30 0.98 -9.59
CA ALA A 94 -18.77 2.22 -9.07
C ALA A 94 -17.24 2.23 -9.07
N CYS A 95 -16.63 3.38 -9.35
CA CYS A 95 -15.18 3.59 -9.28
C CYS A 95 -14.90 4.61 -8.18
N ASP A 96 -14.11 4.23 -7.17
CA ASP A 96 -13.68 5.16 -6.13
C ASP A 96 -12.46 5.96 -6.62
N THR A 97 -12.48 7.26 -6.38
CA THR A 97 -11.34 8.15 -6.65
C THR A 97 -10.19 7.91 -5.67
N ARG A 98 -10.49 7.46 -4.45
CA ARG A 98 -9.53 7.17 -3.37
C ARG A 98 -8.56 6.04 -3.73
N ASP A 99 -8.94 5.16 -4.63
CA ASP A 99 -8.05 4.09 -5.10
C ASP A 99 -6.86 4.63 -5.92
N TYR A 100 -6.97 5.85 -6.44
CA TYR A 100 -5.97 6.47 -7.32
C TYR A 100 -5.36 7.74 -6.73
N ILE A 101 -6.18 8.54 -6.05
CA ILE A 101 -5.78 9.81 -5.43
C ILE A 101 -6.04 9.67 -3.93
N ASN A 102 -4.98 9.32 -3.20
CA ASN A 102 -4.98 9.07 -1.75
C ASN A 102 -3.78 9.73 -1.08
N GLU A 103 -3.68 9.55 0.24
CA GLU A 103 -2.56 10.06 1.05
C GLU A 103 -1.22 9.55 0.52
N GLU A 104 -1.12 8.27 0.15
CA GLU A 104 0.12 7.68 -0.34
C GLU A 104 0.61 8.38 -1.64
N THR A 105 -0.27 8.54 -2.62
CA THR A 105 0.05 9.11 -3.94
C THR A 105 0.19 10.63 -3.93
N ALA A 106 -0.61 11.33 -3.11
CA ALA A 106 -0.64 12.78 -3.07
C ALA A 106 0.35 13.39 -2.06
N ILE A 107 0.72 12.65 -1.01
CA ILE A 107 1.46 13.15 0.16
C ILE A 107 2.73 12.34 0.39
N ASP A 108 2.65 11.03 0.64
CA ASP A 108 3.80 10.24 1.12
C ASP A 108 4.86 10.00 0.06
N GLN A 109 4.44 9.57 -1.13
CA GLN A 109 5.33 9.32 -2.27
C GLN A 109 6.04 10.61 -2.74
N PRO A 110 5.34 11.74 -2.99
CA PRO A 110 6.01 12.98 -3.38
C PRO A 110 6.78 13.65 -2.23
N GLY A 111 6.37 13.43 -0.98
CA GLY A 111 7.06 13.93 0.21
C GLY A 111 8.28 13.11 0.63
N HIS A 112 8.51 11.95 0.00
CA HIS A 112 9.55 11.00 0.39
C HIS A 112 9.54 10.74 1.91
N ALA A 113 8.45 10.17 2.44
CA ALA A 113 8.23 9.98 3.88
C ALA A 113 9.48 9.47 4.64
N GLN A 114 10.17 8.46 4.11
CA GLN A 114 11.41 7.92 4.69
C GLN A 114 12.54 8.97 4.79
N LEU A 115 12.73 9.78 3.76
CA LEU A 115 13.73 10.86 3.79
C LEU A 115 13.35 11.95 4.80
N ALA A 116 12.05 12.28 4.88
CA ALA A 116 11.54 13.25 5.83
C ALA A 116 11.73 12.80 7.29
N GLU A 117 11.69 11.50 7.57
CA GLU A 117 11.99 10.95 8.90
C GLU A 117 13.48 11.02 9.26
N LEU A 118 14.37 10.92 8.25
CA LEU A 118 15.82 10.94 8.45
C LEU A 118 16.43 12.34 8.58
N ILE A 119 15.85 13.37 7.93
CA ILE A 119 16.41 14.72 7.96
C ILE A 119 16.58 15.30 9.37
N PRO A 120 15.56 15.24 10.27
CA PRO A 120 15.71 15.71 11.64
C PRO A 120 16.88 15.07 12.40
N SER A 121 17.09 13.77 12.23
CA SER A 121 18.16 13.03 12.91
C SER A 121 19.53 13.32 12.31
N LEU A 122 19.62 13.55 11.00
CA LEU A 122 20.84 14.03 10.35
C LEU A 122 21.23 15.44 10.82
N LEU A 123 20.26 16.35 10.99
CA LEU A 123 20.52 17.71 11.46
C LEU A 123 21.00 17.74 12.93
N THR A 124 20.41 16.92 13.80
CA THR A 124 20.87 16.82 15.19
C THR A 124 22.24 16.16 15.30
N SER A 125 22.49 15.09 14.55
CA SER A 125 23.81 14.43 14.52
C SER A 125 24.91 15.33 13.96
N LEU A 126 24.62 16.13 12.92
CA LEU A 126 25.55 17.17 12.43
C LEU A 126 25.84 18.25 13.48
N GLY A 127 24.83 18.65 14.27
CA GLY A 127 25.03 19.58 15.39
C GLY A 127 25.91 18.99 16.51
N ILE A 128 25.73 17.71 16.82
CA ILE A 128 26.58 16.97 17.78
C ILE A 128 28.02 16.86 17.24
N LEU A 129 28.19 16.53 15.96
CA LEU A 129 29.50 16.48 15.30
C LEU A 129 30.22 17.84 15.37
N GLY A 130 29.51 18.94 15.08
CA GLY A 130 30.04 20.30 15.22
C GLY A 130 30.51 20.61 16.65
N THR A 131 29.78 20.10 17.65
CA THR A 131 30.16 20.24 19.06
C THR A 131 31.49 19.55 19.36
N PHE A 132 31.68 18.32 18.88
CA PHE A 132 32.93 17.60 19.05
C PHE A 132 34.10 18.28 18.34
N LEU A 133 33.88 18.79 17.12
CA LEU A 133 34.89 19.53 16.38
C LEU A 133 35.31 20.82 17.10
N GLY A 134 34.35 21.61 17.58
CA GLY A 134 34.64 22.85 18.30
C GLY A 134 35.35 22.65 19.63
N LEU A 135 35.00 21.59 20.37
CA LEU A 135 35.71 21.23 21.60
C LEU A 135 37.12 20.71 21.31
N MET A 136 37.31 19.87 20.29
CA MET A 136 38.66 19.43 19.88
C MET A 136 39.53 20.61 19.50
N GLU A 137 39.01 21.52 18.68
CA GLU A 137 39.74 22.70 18.25
C GLU A 137 40.12 23.60 19.45
N GLY A 138 39.17 23.88 20.33
CA GLY A 138 39.40 24.70 21.53
C GLY A 138 40.39 24.08 22.54
N LEU A 139 40.51 22.75 22.59
CA LEU A 139 41.44 22.03 23.48
C LEU A 139 42.83 21.86 22.87
N THR A 140 42.94 21.65 21.56
CA THR A 140 44.23 21.46 20.86
C THR A 140 45.09 22.72 20.87
N SER A 141 44.49 23.90 21.00
CA SER A 141 45.20 25.18 21.07
C SER A 141 45.69 25.58 22.47
N VAL A 142 45.47 24.74 23.50
CA VAL A 142 45.81 25.11 24.89
C VAL A 142 47.22 24.67 25.24
N ASP A 143 48.08 25.65 25.54
CA ASP A 143 49.41 25.40 26.08
C ASP A 143 49.38 25.38 27.62
N PHE A 144 49.47 24.17 28.20
CA PHE A 144 49.53 23.96 29.65
C PHE A 144 50.94 24.05 30.23
N SER A 145 51.95 24.40 29.43
CA SER A 145 53.35 24.35 29.86
C SER A 145 53.69 25.42 30.89
N ASN A 146 53.06 26.59 30.83
CA ASN A 146 53.31 27.73 31.72
C ASN A 146 52.02 28.51 32.04
N ALA A 147 51.96 29.19 33.19
CA ALA A 147 50.78 29.99 33.60
C ALA A 147 50.43 31.11 32.60
N GLU A 148 51.42 31.71 31.95
CA GLU A 148 51.23 32.72 30.90
C GLU A 148 50.67 32.12 29.61
N GLY A 149 51.12 30.91 29.22
CA GLY A 149 50.59 30.14 28.09
C GLY A 149 49.13 29.73 28.26
N THR A 150 48.76 29.36 29.49
CA THR A 150 47.36 29.08 29.85
C THR A 150 46.48 30.33 29.70
N LEU A 151 46.93 31.50 30.18
CA LEU A 151 46.18 32.75 30.07
C LEU A 151 45.97 33.19 28.62
N THR A 152 46.97 32.99 27.75
CA THR A 152 46.85 33.27 26.31
C THR A 152 45.96 32.29 25.56
N SER A 153 45.71 31.10 26.11
CA SER A 153 44.89 30.05 25.50
C SER A 153 43.39 30.18 25.79
N ILE A 154 43.01 30.94 26.82
CA ILE A 154 41.60 31.12 27.24
C ILE A 154 40.72 31.67 26.11
N PRO A 155 41.11 32.73 25.36
CA PRO A 155 40.28 33.26 24.28
C PRO A 155 40.01 32.23 23.17
N THR A 156 41.01 31.41 22.81
CA THR A 156 40.89 30.38 21.78
C THR A 156 39.97 29.25 22.23
N LEU A 157 40.11 28.81 23.49
CA LEU A 157 39.23 27.81 24.09
C LEU A 157 37.77 28.30 24.16
N LEU A 158 37.56 29.56 24.53
CA LEU A 158 36.22 30.19 24.50
C LEU A 158 35.66 30.29 23.07
N GLY A 159 36.51 30.50 22.06
CA GLY A 159 36.15 30.50 20.65
C GLY A 159 35.62 29.14 20.19
N GLY A 160 36.39 28.07 20.41
CA GLY A 160 35.97 26.70 20.06
C GLY A 160 34.71 26.26 20.81
N MET A 161 34.57 26.65 22.08
CA MET A 161 33.36 26.39 22.87
C MET A 161 32.14 27.15 22.33
N ARG A 162 32.31 28.42 21.91
CA ARG A 162 31.23 29.19 21.27
C ARG A 162 30.80 28.54 19.97
N PHE A 163 31.73 28.10 19.13
CA PHE A 163 31.42 27.39 17.89
C PHE A 163 30.64 26.09 18.18
N ALA A 164 31.12 25.27 19.12
CA ALA A 164 30.47 24.03 19.54
C ALA A 164 29.01 24.24 19.95
N PHE A 165 28.73 25.22 20.83
CA PHE A 165 27.37 25.56 21.23
C PHE A 165 26.53 26.09 20.05
N ALA A 166 27.09 26.97 19.23
CA ALA A 166 26.36 27.55 18.11
C ALA A 166 25.97 26.50 17.05
N THR A 167 26.83 25.51 16.77
CA THR A 167 26.49 24.42 15.85
C THR A 167 25.42 23.49 16.41
N SER A 168 25.47 23.19 17.71
CA SER A 168 24.45 22.37 18.38
C SER A 168 23.07 23.03 18.33
N VAL A 169 23.02 24.33 18.67
CA VAL A 169 21.79 25.13 18.60
C VAL A 169 21.26 25.19 17.17
N ALA A 170 22.14 25.41 16.18
CA ALA A 170 21.73 25.43 14.78
C ALA A 170 21.15 24.08 14.32
N GLY A 171 21.81 22.96 14.63
CA GLY A 171 21.33 21.62 14.27
C GLY A 171 19.97 21.29 14.89
N ILE A 172 19.80 21.57 16.18
CA ILE A 172 18.53 21.36 16.90
C ILE A 172 17.42 22.29 16.38
N ALA A 173 17.72 23.57 16.17
CA ALA A 173 16.75 24.53 15.68
C ALA A 173 16.26 24.18 14.26
N CYS A 174 17.19 23.83 13.35
CA CYS A 174 16.85 23.38 12.00
C CYS A 174 16.05 22.07 12.03
N SER A 175 16.41 21.12 12.89
CA SER A 175 15.69 19.85 13.05
C SER A 175 14.24 20.05 13.50
N LEU A 176 14.02 20.89 14.52
CA LEU A 176 12.69 21.25 15.02
C LEU A 176 11.87 22.00 13.96
N ALA A 177 12.48 23.00 13.32
CA ALA A 177 11.82 23.78 12.28
C ALA A 177 11.40 22.90 11.10
N PHE A 178 12.27 21.99 10.67
CA PHE A 178 11.95 21.04 9.61
C PHE A 178 10.83 20.07 10.02
N ASN A 179 10.88 19.46 11.22
CA ASN A 179 9.83 18.54 11.68
C ASN A 179 8.47 19.23 11.76
N MET A 180 8.43 20.44 12.32
CA MET A 180 7.21 21.24 12.40
C MET A 180 6.70 21.61 11.01
N GLY A 181 7.58 22.08 10.12
CA GLY A 181 7.24 22.40 8.73
C GLY A 181 6.69 21.20 7.97
N ASN A 182 7.30 20.02 8.13
CA ASN A 182 6.85 18.78 7.52
C ASN A 182 5.45 18.39 8.01
N ARG A 183 5.20 18.43 9.32
CA ARG A 183 3.86 18.15 9.89
C ARG A 183 2.79 19.12 9.40
N ILE A 184 3.11 20.41 9.34
CA ILE A 184 2.19 21.42 8.81
C ILE A 184 1.90 21.18 7.34
N ALA A 185 2.91 20.85 6.54
CA ALA A 185 2.76 20.55 5.12
C ALA A 185 1.92 19.29 4.88
N SER A 186 2.17 18.19 5.61
CA SER A 186 1.33 16.98 5.59
C SER A 186 -0.12 17.32 5.92
N GLY A 187 -0.35 18.04 7.03
CA GLY A 187 -1.70 18.39 7.44
C GLY A 187 -2.43 19.29 6.44
N HIS A 188 -1.72 20.22 5.80
CA HIS A 188 -2.29 21.06 4.75
C HIS A 188 -2.62 20.26 3.49
N ALA A 189 -1.75 19.34 3.07
CA ALA A 189 -1.98 18.47 1.93
C ALA A 189 -3.15 17.50 2.17
N LEU A 190 -3.25 16.93 3.37
CA LEU A 190 -4.35 16.05 3.76
C LEU A 190 -5.69 16.78 3.75
N ARG A 191 -5.74 18.01 4.26
CA ARG A 191 -6.95 18.86 4.17
C ARG A 191 -7.32 19.17 2.72
N ALA A 192 -6.34 19.51 1.88
CA ALA A 192 -6.61 19.79 0.47
C ALA A 192 -7.11 18.54 -0.28
N LEU A 193 -6.61 17.35 0.08
CA LEU A 193 -7.07 16.07 -0.45
C LEU A 193 -8.51 15.77 -0.01
N ASN A 194 -8.84 15.92 1.27
CA ASN A 194 -10.18 15.70 1.79
C ASN A 194 -11.19 16.67 1.17
N ASN A 195 -10.84 17.97 1.09
CA ASN A 195 -11.69 18.97 0.44
C ASN A 195 -11.90 18.66 -1.05
N PHE A 196 -10.87 18.17 -1.73
CA PHE A 196 -10.99 17.73 -3.12
C PHE A 196 -11.95 16.55 -3.25
N GLU A 197 -11.79 15.56 -2.39
CA GLU A 197 -12.61 14.35 -2.41
C GLU A 197 -14.10 14.67 -2.15
N GLU A 198 -14.38 15.51 -1.15
CA GLU A 198 -15.72 15.97 -0.81
C GLU A 198 -16.35 16.75 -1.96
N ALA A 199 -15.66 17.77 -2.48
CA ALA A 199 -16.15 18.55 -3.62
C ALA A 199 -16.35 17.69 -4.88
N PHE A 200 -15.47 16.70 -5.10
CA PHE A 200 -15.59 15.80 -6.23
C PHE A 200 -16.84 14.91 -6.12
N TYR A 201 -17.13 14.36 -4.94
CA TYR A 201 -18.32 13.54 -4.75
C TYR A 201 -19.63 14.33 -4.72
N GLU A 202 -19.58 15.59 -4.31
CA GLU A 202 -20.76 16.46 -4.34
C GLU A 202 -21.09 16.95 -5.75
N LEU A 203 -20.08 17.31 -6.55
CA LEU A 203 -20.28 18.05 -7.80
C LEU A 203 -20.03 17.23 -9.08
N ALA A 204 -19.31 16.11 -9.02
CA ALA A 204 -18.85 15.39 -10.20
C ALA A 204 -19.43 13.98 -10.36
N MET A 205 -19.37 13.16 -9.31
CA MET A 205 -19.86 11.79 -9.31
C MET A 205 -20.46 11.41 -7.96
N PRO A 206 -21.56 10.64 -7.91
CA PRO A 206 -22.07 10.10 -6.66
C PRO A 206 -21.01 9.24 -5.97
N ARG A 207 -20.88 9.37 -4.65
CA ARG A 207 -19.98 8.52 -3.87
C ARG A 207 -20.39 7.05 -4.04
N PRO A 208 -19.45 6.12 -4.34
CA PRO A 208 -19.73 4.70 -4.33
C PRO A 208 -20.35 4.27 -2.99
N LEU A 209 -21.34 3.38 -3.02
CA LEU A 209 -21.78 2.70 -1.80
C LEU A 209 -20.62 1.84 -1.27
N ASP A 210 -20.43 1.80 0.04
CA ASP A 210 -19.52 0.84 0.66
C ASP A 210 -19.91 -0.58 0.23
N ALA A 211 -18.92 -1.45 0.04
CA ALA A 211 -19.12 -2.81 -0.49
C ALA A 211 -20.18 -3.60 0.28
N ASP A 212 -20.27 -3.42 1.60
CA ASP A 212 -21.26 -4.06 2.46
C ASP A 212 -22.68 -3.54 2.20
N VAL A 213 -22.82 -2.23 1.96
CA VAL A 213 -24.11 -1.60 1.63
C VAL A 213 -24.54 -1.99 0.22
N GLN A 214 -23.60 -2.04 -0.73
CA GLN A 214 -23.88 -2.49 -2.09
C GLN A 214 -24.33 -3.96 -2.13
N LEU A 215 -23.71 -4.82 -1.31
CA LEU A 215 -24.12 -6.20 -1.13
C LEU A 215 -25.53 -6.29 -0.53
N LEU A 216 -25.81 -5.52 0.52
CA LEU A 216 -27.12 -5.49 1.16
C LEU A 216 -28.23 -5.05 0.19
N CYS A 217 -27.99 -3.97 -0.56
CA CYS A 217 -28.93 -3.50 -1.60
C CYS A 217 -29.13 -4.58 -2.69
N SER A 218 -28.06 -5.22 -3.15
CA SER A 218 -28.16 -6.29 -4.16
C SER A 218 -28.97 -7.49 -3.65
N LYS A 219 -28.84 -7.83 -2.36
CA LYS A 219 -29.63 -8.89 -1.72
C LYS A 219 -31.11 -8.53 -1.63
N GLN A 220 -31.42 -7.29 -1.26
CA GLN A 220 -32.79 -6.80 -1.19
C GLN A 220 -33.44 -6.76 -2.58
N ASP A 221 -32.73 -6.27 -3.60
CA ASP A 221 -33.23 -6.26 -4.99
C ASP A 221 -33.49 -7.67 -5.52
N GLU A 222 -32.65 -8.64 -5.16
CA GLU A 222 -32.84 -10.04 -5.56
C GLU A 222 -34.05 -10.68 -4.88
N GLU A 223 -34.27 -10.39 -3.60
CA GLU A 223 -35.46 -10.84 -2.85
C GLU A 223 -36.74 -10.20 -3.40
N GLU A 224 -36.71 -8.89 -3.69
CA GLU A 224 -37.86 -8.18 -4.25
C GLU A 224 -38.17 -8.66 -5.69
N ARG A 225 -37.13 -8.92 -6.50
CA ARG A 225 -37.29 -9.52 -7.84
C ARG A 225 -37.89 -10.91 -7.74
N MET A 226 -37.45 -11.73 -6.79
CA MET A 226 -38.00 -13.07 -6.56
C MET A 226 -39.47 -13.00 -6.11
N ASN A 227 -39.83 -12.06 -5.25
CA ASN A 227 -41.22 -11.82 -4.85
C ASN A 227 -42.10 -11.36 -6.02
N ARG A 228 -41.62 -10.44 -6.86
CA ARG A 228 -42.35 -10.02 -8.08
C ARG A 228 -42.49 -11.16 -9.08
N MET A 229 -41.48 -12.01 -9.22
CA MET A 229 -41.55 -13.20 -10.06
C MET A 229 -42.57 -14.21 -9.53
N ALA A 230 -42.60 -14.45 -8.21
CA ALA A 230 -43.59 -15.33 -7.59
C ALA A 230 -45.03 -14.83 -7.79
N GLN A 231 -45.27 -13.52 -7.68
CA GLN A 231 -46.58 -12.92 -7.97
C GLN A 231 -46.98 -13.03 -9.45
N THR A 232 -46.02 -12.85 -10.35
CA THR A 232 -46.26 -12.95 -11.81
C THR A 232 -46.55 -14.38 -12.25
N ILE A 233 -45.80 -15.35 -11.72
CA ILE A 233 -46.09 -16.78 -11.93
C ILE A 233 -47.46 -17.14 -11.37
N GLY A 234 -47.81 -16.64 -10.17
CA GLY A 234 -49.12 -16.87 -9.56
C GLY A 234 -50.28 -16.39 -10.43
N SER A 235 -50.19 -15.18 -10.99
CA SER A 235 -51.25 -14.62 -11.85
C SER A 235 -51.33 -15.26 -13.23
N GLN A 236 -50.18 -15.59 -13.85
CA GLN A 236 -50.14 -16.27 -15.15
C GLN A 236 -50.61 -17.72 -15.07
N VAL A 237 -50.24 -18.45 -14.00
CA VAL A 237 -50.73 -19.81 -13.76
C VAL A 237 -52.23 -19.80 -13.49
N ALA A 238 -52.73 -18.88 -12.66
CA ALA A 238 -54.16 -18.76 -12.38
C ALA A 238 -54.98 -18.45 -13.66
N SER A 239 -54.52 -17.50 -14.48
CA SER A 239 -55.18 -17.15 -15.73
C SER A 239 -55.14 -18.28 -16.77
N ALA A 240 -54.01 -18.97 -16.90
CA ALA A 240 -53.88 -20.12 -17.80
C ALA A 240 -54.80 -21.28 -17.37
N LEU A 241 -54.92 -21.53 -16.06
CA LEU A 241 -55.79 -22.57 -15.51
C LEU A 241 -57.27 -22.23 -15.75
N GLU A 242 -57.67 -20.97 -15.55
CA GLU A 242 -59.03 -20.49 -15.80
C GLU A 242 -59.42 -20.65 -17.27
N VAL A 243 -58.58 -20.18 -18.20
CA VAL A 243 -58.83 -20.30 -19.64
C VAL A 243 -58.92 -21.77 -20.07
N SER A 244 -58.02 -22.63 -19.58
CA SER A 244 -58.02 -24.06 -19.89
C SER A 244 -59.27 -24.77 -19.35
N LEU A 245 -59.71 -24.47 -18.12
CA LEU A 245 -60.93 -25.04 -17.55
C LEU A 245 -62.17 -24.56 -18.31
N SER A 246 -62.28 -23.26 -18.59
CA SER A 246 -63.42 -22.70 -19.33
C SER A 246 -63.52 -23.27 -20.75
N GLN A 247 -62.40 -23.42 -21.46
CA GLN A 247 -62.39 -24.03 -22.80
C GLN A 247 -62.80 -25.51 -22.78
N THR A 248 -62.53 -26.23 -21.69
CA THR A 248 -62.87 -27.64 -21.54
C THR A 248 -64.33 -27.85 -21.13
N PHE A 249 -64.85 -27.04 -20.19
CA PHE A 249 -66.21 -27.22 -19.65
C PHE A 249 -67.31 -26.60 -20.52
N THR A 250 -67.03 -25.55 -21.29
CA THR A 250 -68.03 -24.90 -22.16
C THR A 250 -68.63 -25.83 -23.23
N PRO A 251 -67.84 -26.61 -24.00
CA PRO A 251 -68.41 -27.57 -24.93
C PRO A 251 -69.16 -28.70 -24.22
N MET A 252 -68.68 -29.15 -23.05
CA MET A 252 -69.32 -30.21 -22.24
C MET A 252 -70.75 -29.83 -21.81
N THR A 253 -70.96 -28.59 -21.35
CA THR A 253 -72.29 -28.11 -20.95
C THR A 253 -73.22 -27.98 -22.16
N ARG A 254 -72.70 -27.58 -23.32
CA ARG A 254 -73.48 -27.47 -24.57
C ARG A 254 -73.87 -28.85 -25.13
N THR A 255 -72.98 -29.84 -25.09
CA THR A 255 -73.32 -31.21 -25.50
C THR A 255 -74.36 -31.81 -24.55
N MET A 256 -74.27 -31.56 -23.24
CA MET A 256 -75.26 -31.99 -22.26
C MET A 256 -76.66 -31.41 -22.54
N ASP A 257 -76.75 -30.13 -22.90
CA ASP A 257 -78.03 -29.47 -23.22
C ASP A 257 -78.62 -29.94 -24.56
N SER A 258 -77.75 -30.27 -25.55
CA SER A 258 -78.17 -30.88 -26.82
C SER A 258 -78.63 -32.33 -26.68
N PHE A 259 -78.01 -33.08 -25.76
CA PHE A 259 -78.35 -34.46 -25.42
C PHE A 259 -79.72 -34.56 -24.74
N MET A 260 -80.03 -33.64 -23.82
CA MET A 260 -81.35 -33.57 -23.17
C MET A 260 -82.50 -33.26 -24.15
N ARG A 261 -82.24 -32.54 -25.25
CA ARG A 261 -83.26 -32.19 -26.24
C ARG A 261 -83.51 -33.26 -27.31
N GLY A 262 -82.63 -34.25 -27.46
CA GLY A 262 -82.62 -35.15 -28.62
C GLY A 262 -83.05 -36.61 -28.38
N ALA A 263 -83.50 -37.00 -27.19
CA ALA A 263 -83.72 -38.41 -26.87
C ALA A 263 -85.07 -38.96 -27.36
N THR A 264 -85.11 -39.56 -28.55
CA THR A 264 -86.10 -40.60 -28.93
C THR A 264 -85.40 -41.89 -29.34
N VAL A 265 -86.08 -43.00 -29.05
CA VAL A 265 -85.58 -44.37 -28.86
C VAL A 265 -84.92 -45.01 -30.10
N GLU A 266 -85.05 -44.44 -31.31
CA GLU A 266 -84.45 -44.98 -32.53
C GLU A 266 -82.94 -44.71 -32.70
N GLN A 267 -82.33 -43.81 -31.92
CA GLN A 267 -80.89 -43.50 -32.07
C GLN A 267 -79.93 -44.49 -31.38
N ALA A 268 -80.41 -45.52 -30.69
CA ALA A 268 -79.59 -46.41 -29.88
C ALA A 268 -78.47 -47.15 -30.66
N GLU A 269 -78.71 -47.43 -31.95
CA GLU A 269 -77.73 -48.11 -32.83
C GLU A 269 -76.61 -47.16 -33.28
N ALA A 270 -76.95 -45.94 -33.71
CA ALA A 270 -75.99 -44.92 -34.14
C ALA A 270 -75.17 -44.37 -32.96
N MET A 271 -75.82 -44.24 -31.80
CA MET A 271 -75.24 -43.78 -30.54
C MET A 271 -74.13 -44.72 -30.05
N ARG A 272 -74.23 -46.04 -30.25
CA ARG A 272 -73.12 -46.96 -29.93
C ARG A 272 -71.87 -46.69 -30.76
N SER A 273 -72.01 -46.37 -32.05
CA SER A 273 -70.85 -46.09 -32.92
C SER A 273 -70.17 -44.77 -32.57
N VAL A 274 -70.95 -43.72 -32.28
CA VAL A 274 -70.45 -42.39 -31.91
C VAL A 274 -69.82 -42.43 -30.52
N VAL A 275 -70.42 -43.14 -29.57
CA VAL A 275 -69.85 -43.35 -28.23
C VAL A 275 -68.56 -44.14 -28.32
N ASN A 276 -68.48 -45.19 -29.15
CA ASN A 276 -67.22 -45.93 -29.36
C ASN A 276 -66.13 -45.07 -30.03
N GLN A 277 -66.48 -44.28 -31.06
CA GLN A 277 -65.52 -43.35 -31.66
C GLN A 277 -65.07 -42.27 -30.67
N PHE A 278 -65.99 -41.73 -29.88
CA PHE A 278 -65.67 -40.78 -28.81
C PHE A 278 -64.73 -41.39 -27.77
N PHE A 279 -65.01 -42.61 -27.30
CA PHE A 279 -64.13 -43.30 -26.35
C PHE A 279 -62.76 -43.59 -26.94
N GLN A 280 -62.67 -43.96 -28.23
CA GLN A 280 -61.39 -44.18 -28.89
C GLN A 280 -60.60 -42.88 -29.08
N GLN A 281 -61.24 -41.80 -29.54
CA GLN A 281 -60.60 -40.50 -29.75
C GLN A 281 -60.16 -39.88 -28.42
N MET A 282 -61.01 -39.99 -27.38
CA MET A 282 -60.74 -39.52 -26.03
C MET A 282 -59.61 -40.32 -25.39
N ASN A 283 -59.61 -41.66 -25.47
CA ASN A 283 -58.49 -42.46 -24.97
C ASN A 283 -57.18 -42.16 -25.72
N ALA A 284 -57.22 -41.99 -27.04
CA ALA A 284 -56.03 -41.66 -27.82
C ALA A 284 -55.48 -40.27 -27.45
N SER A 285 -56.35 -39.26 -27.33
CA SER A 285 -55.96 -37.90 -26.96
C SER A 285 -55.47 -37.82 -25.51
N LEU A 286 -56.15 -38.47 -24.57
CA LEU A 286 -55.75 -38.51 -23.16
C LEU A 286 -54.44 -39.28 -22.98
N ASN A 287 -54.25 -40.42 -23.65
CA ASN A 287 -52.96 -41.12 -23.62
C ASN A 287 -51.85 -40.26 -24.23
N GLY A 288 -52.10 -39.58 -25.35
CA GLY A 288 -51.11 -38.71 -25.98
C GLY A 288 -50.66 -37.57 -25.06
N GLN A 289 -51.61 -36.89 -24.42
CA GLN A 289 -51.32 -35.80 -23.48
C GLN A 289 -50.66 -36.30 -22.19
N LEU A 290 -51.12 -37.42 -21.62
CA LEU A 290 -50.49 -38.02 -20.43
C LEU A 290 -49.05 -38.48 -20.73
N THR A 291 -48.79 -38.99 -21.93
CA THR A 291 -47.44 -39.37 -22.36
C THR A 291 -46.55 -38.13 -22.49
N ALA A 292 -47.04 -37.06 -23.14
CA ALA A 292 -46.29 -35.81 -23.25
C ALA A 292 -46.00 -35.15 -21.88
N ILE A 293 -46.96 -35.20 -20.95
CA ILE A 293 -46.76 -34.76 -19.56
C ILE A 293 -45.72 -35.64 -18.86
N SER A 294 -45.79 -36.97 -19.02
CA SER A 294 -44.81 -37.90 -18.43
C SER A 294 -43.40 -37.65 -18.96
N ASP A 295 -43.26 -37.37 -20.26
CA ASP A 295 -41.97 -37.09 -20.89
C ASP A 295 -41.40 -35.75 -20.39
N ALA A 296 -42.24 -34.71 -20.36
CA ALA A 296 -41.85 -33.41 -19.80
C ALA A 296 -41.46 -33.51 -18.32
N MET A 297 -42.23 -34.26 -17.52
CA MET A 297 -41.95 -34.49 -16.10
C MET A 297 -40.66 -35.30 -15.90
N SER A 298 -40.39 -36.27 -16.78
CA SER A 298 -39.13 -37.03 -16.79
C SER A 298 -37.93 -36.13 -17.10
N ILE A 299 -38.03 -35.27 -18.12
CA ILE A 299 -36.98 -34.31 -18.50
C ILE A 299 -36.72 -33.32 -17.36
N VAL A 300 -37.78 -32.78 -16.75
CA VAL A 300 -37.67 -31.85 -15.60
C VAL A 300 -37.03 -32.55 -14.41
N ASN A 301 -37.46 -33.77 -14.08
CA ASN A 301 -36.90 -34.54 -12.97
C ASN A 301 -35.42 -34.85 -13.20
N GLN A 302 -35.02 -35.25 -14.41
CA GLN A 302 -33.61 -35.44 -14.77
C GLN A 302 -32.80 -34.15 -14.68
N GLY A 303 -33.35 -33.04 -15.19
CA GLY A 303 -32.70 -31.72 -15.11
C GLY A 303 -32.51 -31.26 -13.66
N GLN A 304 -33.48 -31.52 -12.79
CA GLN A 304 -33.42 -31.21 -11.37
C GLN A 304 -32.39 -32.08 -10.64
N LEU A 305 -32.35 -33.39 -10.92
CA LEU A 305 -31.38 -34.32 -10.34
C LEU A 305 -29.94 -34.00 -10.79
N GLN A 306 -29.77 -33.58 -12.04
CA GLN A 306 -28.47 -33.12 -12.56
C GLN A 306 -28.05 -31.79 -11.92
N THR A 307 -28.98 -30.85 -11.77
CA THR A 307 -28.71 -29.57 -11.08
C THR A 307 -28.33 -29.79 -9.63
N GLN A 308 -29.00 -30.73 -8.94
CA GLN A 308 -28.67 -31.12 -7.57
C GLN A 308 -27.26 -31.73 -7.47
N LYS A 309 -26.89 -32.63 -8.39
CA LYS A 309 -25.54 -33.19 -8.47
C LYS A 309 -24.47 -32.13 -8.73
N ASN A 310 -24.73 -31.21 -9.66
CA ASN A 310 -23.82 -30.11 -9.97
C ASN A 310 -23.62 -29.21 -8.75
N LEU A 311 -24.70 -28.84 -8.04
CA LEU A 311 -24.64 -28.05 -6.81
C LEU A 311 -23.82 -28.77 -5.72
N GLN A 312 -24.03 -30.08 -5.55
CA GLN A 312 -23.27 -30.85 -4.56
C GLN A 312 -21.78 -30.94 -4.92
N SER A 313 -21.45 -31.08 -6.21
CA SER A 313 -20.07 -31.03 -6.68
C SER A 313 -19.43 -29.67 -6.44
N THR A 314 -20.16 -28.58 -6.70
CA THR A 314 -19.69 -27.21 -6.43
C THR A 314 -19.48 -26.97 -4.94
N LEU A 315 -20.38 -27.46 -4.07
CA LEU A 315 -20.22 -27.38 -2.62
C LEU A 315 -18.98 -28.13 -2.14
N ASN A 316 -18.76 -29.36 -2.63
CA ASN A 316 -17.57 -30.15 -2.29
C ASN A 316 -16.28 -29.45 -2.77
N MET A 317 -16.27 -28.87 -3.97
CA MET A 317 -15.13 -28.08 -4.46
C MET A 317 -14.88 -26.85 -3.60
N THR A 318 -15.94 -26.14 -3.19
CA THR A 318 -15.83 -24.96 -2.33
C THR A 318 -15.28 -25.32 -0.95
N GLN A 319 -15.73 -26.45 -0.37
CA GLN A 319 -15.20 -26.97 0.88
C GLN A 319 -13.71 -27.34 0.78
N ASN A 320 -13.32 -28.09 -0.24
CA ASN A 320 -11.92 -28.44 -0.50
C ASN A 320 -11.06 -27.18 -0.72
N MET A 321 -11.59 -26.16 -1.38
CA MET A 321 -10.88 -24.91 -1.62
C MET A 321 -10.68 -24.11 -0.31
N ASN A 322 -11.67 -24.11 0.58
CA ASN A 322 -11.56 -23.47 1.89
C ASN A 322 -10.55 -24.19 2.80
N GLU A 323 -10.53 -25.54 2.76
CA GLU A 323 -9.56 -26.34 3.50
C GLU A 323 -8.12 -26.17 2.96
N ASN A 324 -7.97 -26.09 1.64
CA ASN A 324 -6.69 -25.74 1.02
C ASN A 324 -6.24 -24.32 1.37
N ALA A 325 -7.14 -23.33 1.37
CA ALA A 325 -6.82 -21.95 1.75
C ALA A 325 -6.34 -21.89 3.21
N ARG A 326 -6.98 -22.64 4.11
CA ARG A 326 -6.58 -22.72 5.52
C ARG A 326 -5.22 -23.39 5.70
N THR A 327 -4.97 -24.49 4.99
CA THR A 327 -3.67 -25.17 4.97
C THR A 327 -2.57 -24.24 4.42
N MET A 328 -2.86 -23.50 3.35
CA MET A 328 -1.93 -22.56 2.74
C MET A 328 -1.61 -21.38 3.66
N GLN A 329 -2.58 -20.89 4.44
CA GLN A 329 -2.35 -19.90 5.48
C GLN A 329 -1.44 -20.42 6.60
N LEU A 330 -1.65 -21.67 7.06
CA LEU A 330 -0.81 -22.29 8.08
C LEU A 330 0.64 -22.46 7.58
N VAL A 331 0.82 -23.02 6.39
CA VAL A 331 2.15 -23.20 5.76
C VAL A 331 2.83 -21.85 5.52
N SER A 332 2.08 -20.82 5.08
CA SER A 332 2.63 -19.47 4.90
C SER A 332 3.08 -18.86 6.23
N GLY A 333 2.38 -19.12 7.33
CA GLY A 333 2.79 -18.69 8.67
C GLY A 333 4.06 -19.39 9.14
N GLU A 334 4.17 -20.69 8.88
CA GLU A 334 5.35 -21.48 9.20
C GLU A 334 6.58 -21.04 8.39
N ILE A 335 6.42 -20.78 7.09
CA ILE A 335 7.48 -20.21 6.23
C ILE A 335 7.94 -18.86 6.74
N SER A 336 7.02 -17.97 7.14
CA SER A 336 7.36 -16.65 7.70
C SER A 336 8.16 -16.78 9.00
N THR A 337 7.81 -17.76 9.84
CA THR A 337 8.51 -18.03 11.10
C THR A 337 9.91 -18.59 10.83
N ASN A 338 10.04 -19.56 9.93
CA ASN A 338 11.33 -20.10 9.52
C ASN A 338 12.23 -19.02 8.88
N LEU A 339 11.67 -18.13 8.05
CA LEU A 339 12.42 -17.01 7.47
C LEU A 339 12.93 -16.04 8.55
N LYS A 340 12.11 -15.72 9.55
CA LYS A 340 12.55 -14.90 10.69
C LYS A 340 13.68 -15.57 11.47
N GLU A 341 13.57 -16.87 11.69
CA GLU A 341 14.60 -17.63 12.40
C GLU A 341 15.91 -17.71 11.59
N ILE A 342 15.82 -17.85 10.26
CA ILE A 342 16.98 -17.78 9.37
C ILE A 342 17.63 -16.40 9.44
N CYS A 343 16.86 -15.31 9.35
CA CYS A 343 17.39 -13.95 9.46
C CYS A 343 18.08 -13.73 10.81
N GLN A 344 17.48 -14.17 11.92
CA GLN A 344 18.11 -14.07 13.25
C GLN A 344 19.42 -14.85 13.33
N ARG A 345 19.48 -16.08 12.80
CA ARG A 345 20.73 -16.84 12.77
C ARG A 345 21.79 -16.16 11.92
N LEU A 346 21.39 -15.54 10.81
CA LEU A 346 22.30 -14.80 9.94
C LEU A 346 22.88 -13.58 10.66
N ASP A 347 22.04 -12.78 11.33
CA ASP A 347 22.47 -11.63 12.13
C ASP A 347 23.45 -12.05 13.24
N GLN A 348 23.16 -13.17 13.91
CA GLN A 348 24.01 -13.71 14.95
C GLN A 348 25.36 -14.21 14.42
N GLN A 349 25.38 -14.83 13.22
CA GLN A 349 26.61 -15.21 12.53
C GLN A 349 27.44 -14.00 12.10
N VAL A 350 26.80 -12.94 11.61
CA VAL A 350 27.49 -11.71 11.21
C VAL A 350 28.12 -11.03 12.43
N ALA A 351 27.40 -10.98 13.56
CA ALA A 351 27.93 -10.44 14.81
C ALA A 351 29.12 -11.25 15.35
N ASP A 352 29.05 -12.59 15.30
CA ASP A 352 30.16 -13.45 15.72
C ASP A 352 31.39 -13.32 14.80
N GLN A 353 31.18 -13.22 13.48
CA GLN A 353 32.24 -12.92 12.51
C GLN A 353 32.91 -11.58 12.77
N GLN A 354 32.14 -10.53 13.10
CA GLN A 354 32.69 -9.22 13.46
C GLN A 354 33.57 -9.31 14.71
N ASN A 355 33.09 -9.95 15.79
CA ASN A 355 33.88 -10.15 16.99
C ASN A 355 35.17 -10.94 16.72
N ARG A 356 35.13 -11.95 15.84
CA ARG A 356 36.32 -12.70 15.44
C ARG A 356 37.31 -11.86 14.63
N LEU A 357 36.81 -10.98 13.76
CA LEU A 357 37.64 -10.03 13.01
C LEU A 357 38.31 -9.02 13.95
N GLU A 358 37.57 -8.44 14.90
CA GLU A 358 38.13 -7.51 15.89
C GLU A 358 39.22 -8.18 16.74
N ASN A 359 38.97 -9.42 17.22
CA ASN A 359 39.96 -10.18 17.96
C ASN A 359 41.21 -10.52 17.12
N ALA A 360 41.02 -10.84 15.83
CA ALA A 360 42.14 -11.10 14.93
C ALA A 360 42.95 -9.82 14.66
N GLU A 361 42.29 -8.68 14.49
CA GLU A 361 42.93 -7.37 14.33
C GLU A 361 43.77 -7.01 15.56
N GLN A 362 43.23 -7.17 16.77
CA GLN A 362 43.97 -6.97 18.01
C GLN A 362 45.19 -7.90 18.10
N ALA A 363 45.01 -9.20 17.82
CA ALA A 363 46.13 -10.15 17.83
C ALA A 363 47.23 -9.76 16.83
N THR A 364 46.87 -9.28 15.64
CA THR A 364 47.86 -8.77 14.68
C THR A 364 48.56 -7.50 15.14
N GLN A 365 47.87 -6.59 15.82
CA GLN A 365 48.48 -5.38 16.40
C GLN A 365 49.49 -5.73 17.51
N ASP A 366 49.14 -6.67 18.39
CA ASP A 366 50.03 -7.16 19.45
C ASP A 366 51.28 -7.83 18.85
N LEU A 367 51.11 -8.67 17.84
CA LEU A 367 52.21 -9.34 17.16
C LEU A 367 53.12 -8.33 16.45
N HIS A 368 52.54 -7.27 15.87
CA HIS A 368 53.31 -6.16 15.30
C HIS A 368 54.13 -5.41 16.36
N GLN A 369 53.55 -5.10 17.51
CA GLN A 369 54.28 -4.48 18.62
C GLN A 369 55.42 -5.37 19.14
N GLN A 370 55.19 -6.69 19.26
CA GLN A 370 56.24 -7.63 19.65
C GLN A 370 57.40 -7.62 18.64
N LEU A 371 57.11 -7.63 17.33
CA LEU A 371 58.14 -7.54 16.29
C LEU A 371 58.95 -6.23 16.37
N ILE A 372 58.30 -5.10 16.62
CA ILE A 372 58.98 -3.81 16.84
C ILE A 372 59.90 -3.90 18.07
N SER A 373 59.41 -4.47 19.17
CA SER A 373 60.20 -4.61 20.40
C SER A 373 61.41 -5.54 20.23
N LEU A 374 61.27 -6.61 19.44
CA LEU A 374 62.34 -7.55 19.11
C LEU A 374 63.37 -6.90 18.20
N SER A 375 62.93 -6.14 17.19
CA SER A 375 63.83 -5.33 16.35
C SER A 375 64.62 -4.32 17.18
N ALA A 376 63.96 -3.66 18.12
CA ALA A 376 64.61 -2.73 19.05
C ALA A 376 65.61 -3.42 19.98
N SER A 377 65.35 -4.66 20.43
CA SER A 377 66.29 -5.40 21.26
C SER A 377 67.49 -5.92 20.47
N LEU A 378 67.27 -6.42 19.26
CA LEU A 378 68.33 -6.86 18.34
C LEU A 378 69.26 -5.70 17.95
N SER A 379 68.71 -4.52 17.62
CA SER A 379 69.52 -3.34 17.30
C SER A 379 70.37 -2.88 18.49
N ARG A 380 69.83 -2.91 19.72
CA ARG A 380 70.63 -2.64 20.93
C ARG A 380 71.73 -3.68 21.12
N MET A 381 71.43 -4.96 20.92
CA MET A 381 72.40 -6.04 21.04
C MET A 381 73.53 -5.89 20.01
N GLN A 382 73.18 -5.54 18.77
CA GLN A 382 74.15 -5.25 17.71
C GLN A 382 75.00 -4.02 18.05
N SER A 383 74.41 -2.95 18.56
CA SER A 383 75.19 -1.78 19.03
C SER A 383 76.13 -2.10 20.20
N ALA A 384 75.75 -3.04 21.07
CA ALA A 384 76.58 -3.48 22.18
C ALA A 384 77.73 -4.38 21.69
N VAL A 385 77.46 -5.26 20.71
CA VAL A 385 78.49 -6.04 20.02
C VAL A 385 79.46 -5.10 19.31
N ASP A 386 78.98 -4.13 18.53
CA ASP A 386 79.81 -3.17 17.80
C ASP A 386 80.71 -2.36 18.77
N LYS A 387 80.19 -1.95 19.93
CA LYS A 387 81.00 -1.31 20.98
C LYS A 387 82.06 -2.23 21.57
N LEU A 388 81.74 -3.50 21.83
CA LEU A 388 82.71 -4.47 22.34
C LEU A 388 83.80 -4.79 21.32
N THR A 389 83.48 -4.86 20.02
CA THR A 389 84.48 -4.99 18.95
C THR A 389 85.28 -3.71 18.76
N GLY A 390 84.67 -2.52 18.91
CA GLY A 390 85.37 -1.23 18.86
C GLY A 390 86.33 -1.02 20.03
N ASP A 391 85.98 -1.50 21.24
CA ASP A 391 86.87 -1.48 22.41
C ASP A 391 88.00 -2.52 22.30
N LEU A 392 87.85 -3.55 21.47
CA LEU A 392 88.93 -4.48 21.11
C LEU A 392 89.85 -3.91 20.01
N GLU A 393 89.37 -2.93 19.25
CA GLU A 393 90.12 -2.20 18.21
C GLU A 393 90.55 -0.80 18.68
N GLY A 394 91.38 -0.73 19.73
CA GLY A 394 92.38 0.35 19.84
C GLY A 394 92.96 0.61 21.25
N PRO A 395 94.26 0.97 21.39
CA PRO A 395 95.22 1.31 20.34
C PRO A 395 96.40 0.31 20.24
N GLU A 396 96.80 -0.05 19.02
CA GLU A 396 98.21 -0.34 18.77
C GLU A 396 99.01 0.97 18.94
N GLN A 397 99.88 0.90 19.94
CA GLN A 397 101.05 1.72 20.26
C GLN A 397 101.50 2.80 19.26
N GLU A 398 101.68 4.01 19.82
CA GLU A 398 103.04 4.56 19.90
C GLU A 398 103.75 3.97 21.13
#